data_AF-A0A938CIJ2-F1
#
_entry.id   AF-A0A938CIJ2-F1
#
_cell.length_a   1.000
_cell.length_b   1.000
_cell.length_c   1.000
_cell.angle_alpha   90.00
_cell.angle_beta   90.00
_cell.angle_gamma   90.00
#
_symmetry.space_group_name_H-M   'P 1'
#
loop_
_entity.id
_entity.type
_entity.pdbx_description
1 polymer ?
#
loop_
_entity_poly.entity_id
_entity_poly.type
_entity_poly.pdbx_seq_one_letter_code
_entity_poly.pdbx_strand_id
1 'polypeptide(L)'
;MNITAYRQAAVKAVRWLLSQQNDDGSINPVDQGIAAYYKVPYALSLAGRTPEAVRLLTWVRENAFTEEGDFGGRYPRIGAHQVYYHYANSWLICGAQRLGQFDLSLKGVDFLLS
;
A
#
# COMPACT_ATOMS: atom_id res chain seq x y z
N MET A 1 -25.62 -15.61 -9.06
CA MET A 1 -24.36 -15.12 -8.47
C MET A 1 -23.88 -16.13 -7.42
N ASN A 2 -22.68 -16.72 -7.53
CA ASN A 2 -22.24 -17.85 -6.68
C ASN A 2 -21.19 -17.41 -5.64
N ILE A 3 -21.54 -17.45 -4.35
CA ILE A 3 -20.67 -17.03 -3.23
C ILE A 3 -19.36 -17.83 -3.12
N THR A 4 -19.39 -19.12 -3.48
CA THR A 4 -18.21 -19.99 -3.44
C THR A 4 -17.16 -19.53 -4.45
N ALA A 5 -17.59 -19.13 -5.65
CA ALA A 5 -16.70 -18.62 -6.69
C ALA A 5 -15.99 -17.33 -6.24
N TYR A 6 -16.69 -16.41 -5.56
CA TYR A 6 -16.09 -15.19 -5.03
C TYR A 6 -15.07 -15.45 -3.93
N ARG A 7 -15.35 -16.38 -3.02
CA ARG A 7 -14.39 -16.78 -1.98
C ARG A 7 -13.13 -17.37 -2.59
N GLN A 8 -13.27 -18.25 -3.59
CA GLN A 8 -12.13 -18.82 -4.30
C GLN A 8 -11.31 -17.76 -5.04
N ALA A 9 -11.98 -16.78 -5.67
CA ALA A 9 -11.31 -15.67 -6.33
C ALA A 9 -10.52 -14.81 -5.33
N ALA A 10 -11.11 -14.47 -4.18
CA ALA A 10 -10.44 -13.72 -3.13
C ALA A 10 -9.20 -14.45 -2.59
N VAL A 11 -9.30 -15.75 -2.34
CA VAL A 11 -8.16 -16.58 -1.90
C VAL A 11 -7.05 -16.59 -2.95
N LYS A 12 -7.38 -16.74 -4.23
CA LYS A 12 -6.39 -16.72 -5.32
C LYS A 12 -5.72 -15.34 -5.44
N ALA A 13 -6.49 -14.26 -5.34
CA ALA A 13 -5.96 -12.90 -5.40
C ALA A 13 -5.00 -12.61 -4.25
N VAL A 14 -5.35 -12.99 -3.02
CA VAL A 14 -4.47 -12.84 -1.85
C VAL A 14 -3.19 -13.65 -2.03
N ARG A 15 -3.29 -14.92 -2.48
CA ARG A 15 -2.10 -15.74 -2.74
C ARG A 15 -1.18 -15.11 -3.78
N TRP A 16 -1.74 -14.57 -4.85
CA TRP A 16 -0.98 -13.88 -5.89
C TRP A 16 -0.31 -12.60 -5.35
N LEU A 17 -1.03 -11.79 -4.57
CA LEU A 17 -0.47 -10.60 -3.92
C LEU A 17 0.70 -10.95 -3.00
N LEU A 18 0.56 -11.98 -2.18
CA LEU A 18 1.62 -12.45 -1.29
C LEU A 18 2.85 -12.93 -2.08
N SER A 19 2.66 -13.56 -3.25
CA SER A 19 3.77 -13.96 -4.10
C SER A 19 4.47 -12.80 -4.81
N GLN A 20 3.93 -11.58 -4.74
CA GLN A 20 4.60 -10.38 -5.27
C GLN A 20 5.50 -9.69 -4.23
N GLN A 21 5.40 -10.06 -2.95
CA GLN A 21 6.16 -9.42 -1.89
C GLN A 21 7.55 -10.03 -1.74
N ASN A 22 8.56 -9.18 -1.80
CA ASN A 22 9.96 -9.56 -1.57
C ASN A 22 10.26 -9.69 -0.06
N ASP A 23 11.41 -10.27 0.28
CA ASP A 23 11.84 -10.50 1.66
C ASP A 23 11.98 -9.19 2.48
N ASP A 24 12.34 -8.09 1.82
CA ASP A 24 12.46 -6.75 2.43
C ASP A 24 11.10 -6.06 2.65
N GLY A 25 10.01 -6.65 2.17
CA GLY A 25 8.65 -6.10 2.27
C GLY A 25 8.15 -5.33 1.05
N SER A 26 9.02 -5.00 0.10
CA SER A 26 8.64 -4.34 -1.16
C SER A 26 7.70 -5.23 -2.00
N ILE A 27 6.93 -4.61 -2.90
CA ILE A 27 6.05 -5.31 -3.85
C ILE A 27 6.61 -5.12 -5.25
N ASN A 28 6.74 -6.22 -6.00
CA ASN A 28 7.12 -6.17 -7.40
C ASN A 28 5.98 -5.63 -8.28
N PRO A 29 6.31 -4.92 -9.37
CA PRO A 29 7.64 -4.43 -9.74
C PRO A 29 8.04 -3.17 -8.93
N VAL A 30 9.20 -3.22 -8.25
CA VAL A 30 9.62 -2.18 -7.28
C VAL A 30 9.87 -0.83 -7.95
N ASP A 31 10.36 -0.84 -9.19
CA ASP A 31 10.66 0.34 -10.00
C ASP A 31 9.41 1.15 -10.40
N GLN A 32 8.22 0.55 -10.31
CA GLN A 32 6.95 1.27 -10.51
C GLN A 32 6.51 2.06 -9.26
N GLY A 33 7.28 1.98 -8.18
CA GLY A 33 7.05 2.73 -6.95
C GLY A 33 5.62 2.56 -6.44
N ILE A 34 5.01 3.67 -6.01
CA ILE A 34 3.67 3.68 -5.41
C ILE A 34 2.59 3.02 -6.29
N ALA A 35 2.75 3.02 -7.63
CA ALA A 35 1.79 2.41 -8.55
C ALA A 35 1.67 0.89 -8.35
N ALA A 36 2.75 0.23 -7.90
CA ALA A 36 2.75 -1.22 -7.66
C ALA A 36 1.97 -1.62 -6.40
N TYR A 37 1.91 -0.75 -5.39
CA TYR A 37 1.55 -1.19 -4.04
C TYR A 37 0.49 -0.37 -3.30
N TYR A 38 0.02 0.76 -3.83
CA TYR A 38 -0.81 1.71 -3.07
C TYR A 38 -2.08 1.10 -2.44
N LYS A 39 -2.69 0.07 -3.04
CA LYS A 39 -3.86 -0.64 -2.49
C LYS A 39 -3.53 -1.84 -1.60
N VAL A 40 -2.29 -2.31 -1.66
CA VAL A 40 -1.89 -3.61 -1.09
C VAL A 40 -2.03 -3.66 0.43
N PRO A 41 -1.59 -2.65 1.22
CA PRO A 41 -1.78 -2.70 2.68
C PRO A 41 -3.24 -2.83 3.08
N TYR A 42 -4.14 -2.08 2.43
CA TYR A 42 -5.57 -2.14 2.69
C TYR A 42 -6.14 -3.51 2.31
N ALA A 43 -5.81 -4.04 1.12
CA ALA A 43 -6.28 -5.35 0.67
C ALA A 43 -5.83 -6.49 1.59
N LEU A 44 -4.56 -6.51 2.00
CA LEU A 44 -4.03 -7.52 2.92
C LEU A 44 -4.64 -7.42 4.31
N SER A 45 -4.92 -6.20 4.80
CA SER A 45 -5.61 -6.00 6.08
C SER A 45 -7.04 -6.59 6.09
N LEU A 46 -7.77 -6.49 4.96
CA LEU A 46 -9.10 -7.09 4.82
C LEU A 46 -9.03 -8.62 4.77
N ALA A 47 -7.94 -9.17 4.25
CA ALA A 47 -7.70 -10.60 4.14
C ALA A 47 -7.13 -11.24 5.42
N GLY A 48 -6.92 -10.48 6.49
CA GLY A 48 -6.28 -10.96 7.73
C GLY A 48 -4.79 -11.28 7.58
N ARG A 49 -4.13 -10.71 6.56
CA ARG A 49 -2.68 -10.86 6.29
C ARG A 49 -1.90 -9.69 6.89
N THR A 50 -2.11 -9.47 8.19
CA THR A 50 -1.55 -8.33 8.93
C THR A 50 -0.02 -8.31 8.91
N PRO A 51 0.71 -9.42 9.16
CA PRO A 51 2.18 -9.39 9.14
C PRO A 51 2.75 -8.93 7.79
N GLU A 52 2.18 -9.40 6.69
CA GLU A 52 2.63 -9.06 5.33
C GLU A 52 2.27 -7.62 4.96
N ALA A 53 1.10 -7.14 5.40
CA ALA A 53 0.71 -5.75 5.23
C ALA A 53 1.61 -4.79 6.01
N VAL A 54 1.93 -5.13 7.27
CA VAL A 54 2.83 -4.33 8.12
C VAL A 54 4.25 -4.34 7.56
N ARG A 55 4.73 -5.49 7.06
CA ARG A 55 6.07 -5.57 6.42
C ARG A 55 6.18 -4.62 5.23
N LEU A 56 5.14 -4.50 4.41
CA LEU A 56 5.09 -3.50 3.34
C LEU A 56 5.09 -2.06 3.88
N LEU A 57 4.30 -1.76 4.92
CA LEU A 57 4.29 -0.41 5.50
C LEU A 57 5.61 -0.03 6.17
N THR A 58 6.34 -1.00 6.75
CA THR A 58 7.72 -0.80 7.21
C THR A 58 8.64 -0.42 6.06
N TRP A 59 8.59 -1.16 4.96
CA TRP A 59 9.37 -0.81 3.77
C TRP A 59 9.00 0.57 3.21
N VAL A 60 7.71 0.91 3.15
CA VAL A 60 7.21 2.22 2.71
C VAL A 60 7.75 3.33 3.60
N ARG A 61 7.74 3.15 4.92
CA ARG A 61 8.29 4.11 5.88
C ARG A 61 9.76 4.40 5.63
N GLU A 62 10.54 3.35 5.36
CA GLU A 62 11.99 3.44 5.20
C GLU A 62 12.42 3.95 3.81
N ASN A 63 11.57 3.80 2.79
CA ASN A 63 11.97 4.05 1.40
C ASN A 63 11.09 5.07 0.67
N ALA A 64 9.80 5.15 0.95
CA ALA A 64 8.86 5.93 0.15
C ALA A 64 8.19 7.08 0.90
N PHE A 65 8.25 7.10 2.23
CA PHE A 65 7.61 8.12 3.06
C PHE A 65 8.57 9.28 3.37
N THR A 66 8.17 10.52 3.06
CA THR A 66 9.00 11.71 3.24
C THR A 66 8.79 12.37 4.60
N GLU A 67 9.67 13.31 4.96
CA GLU A 67 9.53 14.09 6.18
C GLU A 67 8.31 15.01 6.15
N GLU A 68 7.79 15.36 4.98
CA GLU A 68 6.58 16.16 4.80
C GLU A 68 5.30 15.33 4.84
N GLY A 69 5.42 13.99 4.82
CA GLY A 69 4.28 13.07 4.81
C GLY A 69 3.83 12.59 3.42
N ASP A 70 4.62 12.85 2.37
CA ASP A 70 4.33 12.27 1.05
C ASP A 70 4.79 10.82 0.95
N PHE A 71 4.14 10.03 0.09
CA PHE A 71 4.53 8.64 -0.24
C PHE A 71 5.33 8.54 -1.55
N GLY A 72 5.82 9.66 -2.06
CA GLY A 72 6.54 9.77 -3.33
C GLY A 72 8.06 9.81 -3.22
N GLY A 73 8.64 9.37 -2.10
CA GLY A 73 10.06 9.53 -1.73
C GLY A 73 11.09 8.93 -2.71
N ARG A 74 11.73 7.81 -2.37
CA ARG A 74 12.86 7.25 -3.14
C ARG A 74 12.51 6.79 -4.56
N TYR A 75 11.23 6.48 -4.81
CA TYR A 75 10.77 5.94 -6.09
C TYR A 75 9.82 6.93 -6.79
N PRO A 76 10.10 7.31 -8.04
CA PRO A 76 9.30 8.29 -8.73
C PRO A 76 7.87 7.81 -8.96
N ARG A 77 6.93 8.74 -8.90
CA ARG A 77 5.56 8.50 -9.35
C ARG A 77 5.56 8.34 -10.87
N ILE A 78 4.75 7.41 -11.35
CA ILE A 78 4.61 7.12 -12.78
C ILE A 78 3.16 7.26 -13.24
N GLY A 79 2.98 7.64 -14.51
CA GLY A 79 1.67 7.78 -15.13
C GLY A 79 0.73 8.73 -14.38
N ALA A 80 -0.54 8.32 -14.21
CA ALA A 80 -1.57 9.13 -13.58
C ALA A 80 -1.22 9.55 -12.14
N HIS A 81 -0.35 8.82 -11.44
CA HIS A 81 0.04 9.14 -10.08
C HIS A 81 0.95 10.36 -9.97
N GLN A 82 1.53 10.86 -11.07
CA GLN A 82 2.28 12.13 -11.07
C GLN A 82 1.34 13.33 -10.85
N VAL A 83 0.12 13.26 -11.39
CA VAL A 83 -0.87 14.34 -11.32
C VAL A 83 -1.88 14.08 -10.20
N TYR A 84 -2.37 12.85 -10.10
CA TYR A 84 -3.40 12.44 -9.15
C TYR A 84 -2.81 11.66 -7.96
N TYR A 85 -1.72 12.16 -7.39
CA TYR A 85 -0.99 11.49 -6.30
C TYR A 85 -1.85 11.29 -5.05
N HIS A 86 -2.78 12.22 -4.77
CA HIS A 86 -3.72 12.14 -3.66
C HIS A 86 -4.51 10.84 -3.66
N TYR A 87 -4.89 10.31 -4.82
CA TYR A 87 -5.62 9.04 -4.89
C TYR A 87 -4.81 7.86 -4.35
N ALA A 88 -3.52 7.77 -4.72
CA ALA A 88 -2.66 6.71 -4.24
C ALA A 88 -2.32 6.88 -2.75
N ASN A 89 -2.02 8.11 -2.33
CA ASN A 89 -1.75 8.43 -0.93
C ASN A 89 -2.95 8.08 -0.05
N SER A 90 -4.17 8.42 -0.45
CA SER A 90 -5.39 8.09 0.32
C SER A 90 -5.56 6.60 0.58
N TRP A 91 -5.21 5.73 -0.37
CA TRP A 91 -5.28 4.28 -0.14
C TRP A 91 -4.23 3.79 0.86
N LEU A 92 -3.01 4.32 0.80
CA LEU A 92 -1.97 4.00 1.77
C LEU A 92 -2.33 4.50 3.16
N ILE A 93 -2.85 5.72 3.27
CA ILE A 93 -3.37 6.30 4.51
C ILE A 93 -4.47 5.40 5.10
N CYS A 94 -5.46 5.00 4.31
CA CYS A 94 -6.52 4.09 4.75
C CYS A 94 -5.97 2.74 5.22
N GLY A 95 -5.00 2.18 4.49
CA GLY A 95 -4.32 0.94 4.87
C GLY A 95 -3.56 1.06 6.19
N ALA A 96 -2.76 2.12 6.32
CA ALA A 96 -2.00 2.44 7.53
C ALA A 96 -2.91 2.66 8.74
N GLN A 97 -3.99 3.44 8.58
CA GLN A 97 -4.99 3.69 9.61
C GLN A 97 -5.62 2.39 10.11
N ARG A 98 -6.00 1.50 9.18
CA ARG A 98 -6.63 0.22 9.50
C ARG A 98 -5.67 -0.75 10.22
N LEU A 99 -4.37 -0.60 10.00
CA LEU A 99 -3.30 -1.40 10.59
C LEU A 99 -2.65 -0.74 11.83
N GLY A 100 -3.19 0.39 12.29
CA GLY A 100 -2.68 1.12 13.47
C GLY A 100 -1.32 1.80 13.27
N GLN A 101 -0.89 2.01 12.02
CA GLN A 101 0.35 2.71 11.69
C GLN A 101 0.10 4.22 11.62
N PHE A 102 -0.21 4.82 12.77
CA PHE A 102 -0.70 6.21 12.85
C PHE A 102 0.35 7.27 12.49
N ASP A 103 1.63 6.91 12.61
CA ASP A 103 2.74 7.74 12.15
C ASP A 103 2.68 7.99 10.64
N LEU A 104 2.28 6.97 9.86
CA LEU A 104 2.08 7.10 8.42
C LEU A 104 0.72 7.70 8.09
N SER A 105 -0.35 7.28 8.77
CA SER A 105 -1.70 7.70 8.39
C SER A 105 -1.97 9.17 8.73
N LEU A 106 -1.67 9.62 9.94
CA LEU A 106 -1.97 11.00 10.36
C LEU A 106 -1.13 12.01 9.59
N LYS A 107 0.18 11.76 9.52
CA LYS A 107 1.10 12.64 8.78
C LYS A 107 0.83 12.63 7.27
N GLY A 108 0.42 11.49 6.72
CA GLY A 108 -0.03 11.40 5.33
C GLY A 108 -1.31 12.20 5.07
N VAL A 109 -2.24 12.25 6.04
CA VAL A 109 -3.43 13.13 5.94
C VAL A 109 -3.02 14.59 5.98
N ASP A 110 -2.13 14.98 6.89
CA ASP A 110 -1.66 16.37 7.00
C ASP A 110 -1.05 16.85 5.67
N PHE A 111 -0.25 16.01 5.02
CA PHE A 111 0.29 16.29 3.68
C PHE A 111 -0.79 16.51 2.61
N LEU A 112 -1.90 15.77 2.66
CA LEU A 112 -3.00 15.92 1.68
C LEU A 112 -3.87 17.16 1.93
N LEU A 113 -3.76 17.77 3.11
CA LEU A 113 -4.53 18.95 3.51
C LEU A 113 -3.75 20.26 3.41
N SER A 114 -2.43 20.20 3.20
CA SER A 114 -1.56 21.38 2.96
C SER A 114 -1.67 21.90 1.53
#